data_AF-A0A3C1HVU8-F1
#
_entry.id   AF-A0A3C1HVU8-F1
#
_cell.length_a   1.000
_cell.length_b   1.000
_cell.length_c   1.000
_cell.angle_alpha   90.00
_cell.angle_beta   90.00
_cell.angle_gamma   90.00
#
_symmetry.space_group_name_H-M   'P 1'
#
loop_
_entity.id
_entity.type
_entity.pdbx_description
1 polymer ?
#
loop_
_entity_poly.entity_id
_entity_poly.type
_entity_poly.pdbx_seq_one_letter_code
_entity_poly.pdbx_strand_id
1 'polypeptide(L)'
;MANTNKITIIGAGQVGSTVAFALTVKELASEIVLIDVVKDKAMGEAMDIRQGTPFIGPVYVHDGEYADAKNSDIVILTSGVARKPGQTRLDLAQTNVNITKSVIKEITKVAPDALYVIVANPVDILTYQFVKTSGIPANHIFGTGTMLDTARFR
;
A
#
# COMPACT_ATOMS: atom_id res chain seq x y z
N MET A 1 -9.48 11.91 22.43
CA MET A 1 -8.44 10.98 21.93
C MET A 1 -7.80 11.69 20.74
N ALA A 2 -6.47 11.78 20.68
CA ALA A 2 -5.83 12.37 19.49
C ALA A 2 -6.30 11.57 18.27
N ASN A 3 -6.73 12.23 17.19
CA ASN A 3 -7.01 11.55 15.92
C ASN A 3 -5.71 10.90 15.46
N THR A 4 -5.59 9.59 15.64
CA THR A 4 -4.48 8.81 15.13
C THR A 4 -4.81 8.39 13.72
N ASN A 5 -4.16 9.01 12.72
CA ASN A 5 -4.29 8.62 11.33
C ASN A 5 -3.32 7.47 11.06
N LYS A 6 -3.85 6.27 10.87
CA LYS A 6 -3.08 5.05 10.64
C LYS A 6 -3.11 4.66 9.17
N ILE A 7 -1.93 4.48 8.58
CA ILE A 7 -1.78 4.07 7.18
C ILE A 7 -1.05 2.73 7.10
N THR A 8 -1.64 1.75 6.43
CA THR A 8 -0.96 0.49 6.10
C THR A 8 -0.50 0.49 4.67
N ILE A 9 0.74 0.06 4.44
CA ILE A 9 1.31 -0.13 3.11
C ILE A 9 1.57 -1.62 2.89
N ILE A 10 0.95 -2.18 1.86
CA ILE A 10 1.15 -3.57 1.45
C ILE A 10 2.13 -3.59 0.28
N GLY A 11 3.31 -4.13 0.55
CA GLY A 11 4.49 -4.11 -0.30
C GLY A 11 5.52 -3.09 0.20
N ALA A 12 6.67 -3.57 0.65
CA ALA A 12 7.87 -2.79 0.97
C ALA A 12 8.84 -2.79 -0.23
N GLY A 13 8.29 -2.71 -1.44
CA GLY A 13 9.04 -2.44 -2.68
C GLY A 13 9.60 -1.02 -2.70
N GLN A 14 10.38 -0.63 -3.72
CA GLN A 14 10.87 0.75 -3.85
C GLN A 14 9.74 1.79 -3.74
N VAL A 15 8.60 1.50 -4.36
CA VAL A 15 7.41 2.36 -4.30
C VAL A 15 6.86 2.44 -2.87
N GLY A 16 6.63 1.29 -2.21
CA GLY A 16 6.09 1.25 -0.85
C GLY A 16 6.99 1.92 0.19
N SER A 17 8.29 1.63 0.16
CA SER A 17 9.27 2.27 1.06
C SER A 17 9.33 3.78 0.83
N THR A 18 9.30 4.24 -0.43
CA THR A 18 9.30 5.68 -0.74
C THR A 18 7.99 6.35 -0.28
N VAL A 19 6.84 5.68 -0.40
CA VAL A 19 5.57 6.18 0.11
C VAL A 19 5.63 6.29 1.64
N ALA A 20 6.12 5.27 2.35
CA ALA A 20 6.28 5.31 3.80
C ALA A 20 7.19 6.46 4.24
N PHE A 21 8.34 6.62 3.58
CA PHE A 21 9.27 7.70 3.83
C PHE A 21 8.64 9.08 3.57
N ALA A 22 7.95 9.26 2.44
CA ALA A 22 7.30 10.53 2.10
C ALA A 22 6.15 10.88 3.07
N LEU A 23 5.35 9.89 3.50
CA LEU A 23 4.32 10.09 4.51
C LEU A 23 4.91 10.50 5.86
N THR A 24 6.05 9.90 6.22
CA THR A 24 6.79 10.22 7.45
C THR A 24 7.31 11.65 7.40
N VAL A 25 8.09 12.00 6.37
CA VAL A 25 8.70 13.34 6.20
C VAL A 25 7.66 14.46 6.11
N LYS A 26 6.48 14.17 5.56
CA LYS A 26 5.38 15.14 5.47
C LYS A 26 4.44 15.13 6.68
N GLU A 27 4.70 14.28 7.68
CA GLU A 27 3.90 14.14 8.90
C GLU A 27 2.40 13.91 8.61
N LEU A 28 2.10 13.12 7.58
CA LEU A 28 0.71 12.88 7.13
C LEU A 28 0.02 11.73 7.86
N ALA A 29 0.76 10.96 8.66
CA ALA A 29 0.26 9.84 9.46
C ALA A 29 0.92 9.85 10.84
N SER A 30 0.18 9.40 11.85
CA SER A 30 0.75 9.15 13.18
C SER A 30 1.30 7.73 13.31
N GLU A 31 0.77 6.79 12.52
CA GLU A 31 1.19 5.39 12.51
C GLU A 31 1.27 4.88 11.07
N ILE A 32 2.38 4.22 10.72
CA ILE A 32 2.60 3.60 9.42
C ILE A 32 3.03 2.15 9.62
N VAL A 33 2.26 1.23 9.03
CA VAL A 33 2.54 -0.21 9.06
C VAL A 33 3.03 -0.68 7.70
N LEU A 34 4.22 -1.26 7.63
CA LEU A 34 4.76 -1.89 6.42
C LEU A 34 4.55 -3.40 6.46
N ILE A 35 3.80 -3.93 5.49
CA ILE A 35 3.54 -5.37 5.36
C ILE A 35 4.13 -5.85 4.04
N ASP A 36 5.04 -6.81 4.10
CA ASP A 36 5.56 -7.51 2.93
C ASP A 36 5.64 -9.02 3.19
N VAL A 37 5.66 -9.81 2.12
CA VAL A 37 5.93 -11.25 2.18
C VAL A 37 7.40 -11.52 2.53
N VAL A 38 8.30 -10.60 2.17
CA VAL A 38 9.71 -10.60 2.58
C VAL A 38 9.85 -9.79 3.87
N LYS A 39 9.70 -10.46 5.02
CA LYS A 39 9.64 -9.81 6.34
C LYS A 39 10.86 -8.97 6.68
N ASP A 40 12.06 -9.49 6.44
CA ASP A 40 13.31 -8.78 6.68
C ASP A 40 13.38 -7.44 5.92
N LYS A 41 12.74 -7.38 4.75
CA LYS A 41 12.69 -6.15 3.96
C LYS A 41 11.79 -5.11 4.59
N ALA A 42 10.55 -5.49 4.96
CA ALA A 42 9.64 -4.57 5.63
C ALA A 42 10.23 -4.05 6.94
N MET A 43 10.83 -4.96 7.73
CA MET A 43 11.52 -4.63 8.98
C MET A 43 12.69 -3.67 8.74
N GLY A 44 13.55 -3.95 7.75
CA GLY A 44 14.68 -3.09 7.40
C GLY A 44 14.27 -1.67 7.04
N GLU A 45 13.28 -1.53 6.15
CA GLU A 45 12.77 -0.23 5.70
C GLU A 45 12.08 0.53 6.84
N ALA A 46 11.29 -0.15 7.67
CA ALA A 46 10.65 0.46 8.82
C ALA A 46 11.67 0.97 9.86
N MET A 47 12.72 0.18 10.13
CA MET A 47 13.79 0.58 11.05
C MET A 47 14.57 1.80 10.54
N ASP A 48 14.91 1.82 9.25
CA ASP A 48 15.66 2.92 8.63
C ASP A 48 14.86 4.23 8.68
N ILE A 49 13.57 4.18 8.28
CA ILE A 49 12.67 5.33 8.37
C ILE A 49 12.52 5.79 9.83
N ARG A 50 12.28 4.85 10.76
CA ARG A 50 12.10 5.15 12.18
C ARG A 50 13.34 5.82 12.78
N GLN A 51 14.55 5.45 12.36
CA GLN A 51 15.78 6.08 12.81
C GLN A 51 15.85 7.58 12.47
N GLY A 52 15.18 8.01 11.40
CA GLY A 52 15.07 9.41 11.00
C GLY A 52 13.97 10.21 11.72
N THR A 53 13.00 9.54 12.35
CA THR A 53 11.84 10.21 12.98
C THR A 53 12.16 11.26 14.05
N PRO A 54 13.24 11.16 14.86
CA PRO A 54 13.60 12.22 15.82
C PRO A 54 13.87 13.59 15.19
N PHE A 55 14.15 13.65 13.88
CA PHE A 55 14.38 14.90 13.15
C PHE A 55 13.14 15.42 12.41
N ILE A 56 12.02 14.68 12.44
CA ILE A 56 10.82 14.97 11.66
C ILE A 56 9.66 15.29 12.60
N GLY A 57 9.18 14.28 13.34
CA GLY A 57 7.97 14.37 14.15
C GLY A 57 7.56 13.01 14.70
N PRO A 58 6.53 12.94 15.57
CA PRO A 58 6.13 11.72 16.28
C PRO A 58 5.33 10.76 15.37
N VAL A 59 5.99 10.24 14.33
CA VAL A 59 5.43 9.23 13.42
C VAL A 59 5.92 7.85 13.86
N TYR A 60 5.00 6.97 14.22
CA TYR A 60 5.32 5.58 14.57
C TYR A 60 5.36 4.71 13.33
N VAL A 61 6.56 4.35 12.86
CA VAL A 61 6.75 3.46 11.71
C VAL A 61 7.22 2.10 12.18
N HIS A 62 6.55 1.03 11.75
CA HIS A 62 6.92 -0.34 12.06
C HIS A 62 6.51 -1.31 10.94
N ASP A 63 7.15 -2.46 10.89
CA ASP A 63 6.68 -3.59 10.10
C ASP A 63 5.59 -4.38 10.84
N GLY A 64 4.90 -5.27 10.13
CA GLY A 64 3.89 -6.12 10.75
C GLY A 64 3.26 -7.17 9.84
N GLU A 65 2.17 -7.73 10.35
CA GLU A 65 1.29 -8.66 9.69
C GLU A 65 -0.06 -8.02 9.36
N TYR A 66 -0.92 -8.72 8.63
CA TYR A 66 -2.27 -8.22 8.32
C TYR A 66 -3.06 -7.84 9.58
N ALA A 67 -2.87 -8.54 10.71
CA ALA A 67 -3.54 -8.19 11.97
C ALA A 67 -3.17 -6.77 12.46
N ASP A 68 -1.95 -6.31 12.18
CA ASP A 68 -1.48 -4.97 12.53
C ASP A 68 -2.09 -3.89 11.65
N ALA A 69 -2.73 -4.24 10.53
CA ALA A 69 -3.50 -3.29 9.72
C ALA A 69 -4.89 -2.96 10.29
N LYS A 70 -5.24 -3.51 11.45
CA LYS A 70 -6.52 -3.24 12.10
C LYS A 70 -6.68 -1.74 12.38
N ASN A 71 -7.88 -1.23 12.08
CA ASN A 71 -8.27 0.17 12.24
C ASN A 71 -7.42 1.16 11.41
N SER A 72 -6.79 0.72 10.31
CA SER A 72 -6.15 1.64 9.38
C SER A 72 -7.20 2.49 8.67
N ASP A 73 -6.97 3.80 8.59
CA ASP A 73 -7.82 4.74 7.84
C ASP A 73 -7.57 4.61 6.33
N ILE A 74 -6.31 4.32 5.95
CA ILE A 74 -5.90 4.12 4.56
C ILE A 74 -5.05 2.86 4.44
N VAL A 75 -5.33 2.07 3.41
CA VAL A 75 -4.49 0.95 2.97
C VAL A 75 -3.98 1.21 1.55
N ILE A 76 -2.66 1.26 1.38
CA ILE A 76 -2.00 1.49 0.10
C ILE A 76 -1.43 0.16 -0.42
N LEU A 77 -1.88 -0.26 -1.62
CA LEU A 77 -1.44 -1.49 -2.26
C LEU A 77 -0.38 -1.17 -3.31
N THR A 78 0.88 -1.45 -2.97
CA THR A 78 2.02 -1.38 -3.90
C THR A 78 2.53 -2.76 -4.31
N SER A 79 2.08 -3.82 -3.63
CA SER A 79 2.44 -5.20 -3.89
C SER A 79 2.03 -5.66 -5.30
N GLY A 80 3.03 -6.04 -6.09
CA GLY A 80 2.87 -6.62 -7.41
C GLY A 80 4.24 -6.97 -7.98
N VAL A 81 4.28 -7.86 -8.97
CA VAL A 81 5.53 -8.16 -9.66
C VAL A 81 5.72 -7.21 -10.83
N ALA A 82 6.98 -6.86 -11.09
CA ALA A 82 7.36 -6.16 -12.31
C ALA A 82 7.37 -7.14 -13.50
N ARG A 83 7.12 -6.60 -14.70
CA ARG A 83 7.20 -7.37 -15.93
C ARG A 83 8.60 -7.95 -16.12
N LYS A 84 8.69 -9.26 -16.35
CA LYS A 84 9.96 -9.91 -16.72
C LYS A 84 10.17 -9.89 -18.24
N PRO A 85 11.42 -9.89 -18.74
CA PRO A 85 11.69 -10.07 -20.16
C PRO A 85 10.98 -11.31 -20.72
N GLY A 86 10.34 -11.19 -21.88
CA GLY A 86 9.57 -12.28 -22.50
C GLY A 86 8.15 -12.49 -21.96
N GLN A 87 7.76 -11.90 -20.82
CA GLN A 87 6.41 -12.02 -20.27
C GLN A 87 5.41 -11.15 -21.06
N THR A 88 4.23 -11.68 -21.37
CA THR A 88 3.18 -10.89 -22.02
C THR A 88 2.53 -9.92 -21.02
N ARG A 89 1.82 -8.90 -21.52
CA ARG A 89 1.03 -7.99 -20.66
C ARG A 89 -0.08 -8.75 -19.91
N LEU A 90 -0.67 -9.76 -20.56
CA LEU A 90 -1.76 -10.54 -19.99
C LEU A 90 -1.25 -11.44 -18.84
N ASP A 91 -0.09 -12.07 -19.00
CA ASP A 91 0.50 -12.90 -17.94
C ASP A 91 0.83 -12.07 -16.70
N LEU A 92 1.38 -10.87 -16.91
CA LEU A 92 1.67 -9.94 -15.83
C LEU A 92 0.40 -9.52 -15.09
N ALA A 93 -0.63 -9.13 -15.85
CA ALA A 93 -1.92 -8.74 -15.30
C ALA A 93 -2.52 -9.89 -14.48
N GLN A 94 -2.51 -11.11 -15.02
CA GLN A 94 -3.04 -12.29 -14.33
C GLN A 94 -2.28 -12.60 -13.03
N THR A 95 -0.95 -12.46 -13.06
CA THR A 95 -0.11 -12.65 -11.86
C THR A 95 -0.48 -11.64 -10.77
N ASN A 96 -0.57 -10.36 -11.12
CA ASN A 96 -0.89 -9.32 -10.15
C ASN A 96 -2.35 -9.39 -9.69
N VAL A 97 -3.29 -9.80 -10.54
CA VAL A 97 -4.68 -10.09 -10.13
C VAL A 97 -4.72 -11.17 -9.06
N ASN A 98 -3.91 -12.23 -9.18
CA ASN A 98 -3.86 -13.30 -8.19
C ASN A 98 -3.28 -12.81 -6.85
N ILE A 99 -2.21 -12.00 -6.89
CA ILE A 99 -1.62 -11.37 -5.70
C ILE A 99 -2.65 -10.46 -5.03
N THR A 100 -3.31 -9.59 -5.79
CA THR A 100 -4.36 -8.69 -5.26
C THR A 100 -5.51 -9.48 -4.65
N LYS A 101 -5.95 -10.60 -5.25
CA LYS A 101 -6.98 -11.47 -4.65
C LYS A 101 -6.55 -12.07 -3.31
N SER A 102 -5.30 -12.49 -3.16
CA SER A 102 -4.80 -12.97 -1.86
C SER A 102 -4.77 -11.85 -0.82
N VAL A 103 -4.33 -10.65 -1.21
CA VAL A 103 -4.28 -9.49 -0.32
C VAL A 103 -5.69 -9.11 0.14
N ILE A 104 -6.66 -9.00 -0.79
CA ILE A 104 -8.07 -8.68 -0.51
C ILE A 104 -8.61 -9.59 0.59
N LYS A 105 -8.41 -10.91 0.47
CA LYS A 105 -8.94 -11.89 1.43
C LYS A 105 -8.47 -11.66 2.87
N GLU A 106 -7.27 -11.13 3.05
CA GLU A 106 -6.69 -10.91 4.38
C GLU A 106 -6.97 -9.50 4.88
N ILE A 107 -6.73 -8.48 4.04
CA ILE A 107 -6.78 -7.09 4.46
C ILE A 107 -8.20 -6.58 4.73
N THR A 108 -9.21 -7.02 3.98
CA THR A 108 -10.58 -6.51 4.16
C THR A 108 -11.25 -7.09 5.41
N LYS A 109 -10.75 -8.21 5.94
CA LYS A 109 -11.21 -8.78 7.22
C LYS A 109 -10.83 -7.90 8.41
N VAL A 110 -9.67 -7.24 8.33
CA VAL A 110 -9.05 -6.51 9.44
C VAL A 110 -9.24 -4.99 9.33
N ALA A 111 -9.37 -4.46 8.10
CA ALA A 111 -9.55 -3.04 7.83
C ALA A 111 -10.76 -2.75 6.91
N PRO A 112 -11.98 -3.23 7.23
CA PRO A 112 -13.14 -3.14 6.33
C PRO A 112 -13.61 -1.71 6.05
N ASP A 113 -13.28 -0.76 6.93
CA ASP A 113 -13.74 0.63 6.85
C ASP A 113 -12.71 1.57 6.18
N ALA A 114 -11.53 1.05 5.83
CA ALA A 114 -10.43 1.85 5.28
C ALA A 114 -10.73 2.37 3.86
N LEU A 115 -10.06 3.46 3.49
CA LEU A 115 -9.88 3.83 2.10
C LEU A 115 -8.72 3.03 1.49
N TYR A 116 -8.94 2.46 0.31
CA TYR A 116 -7.95 1.67 -0.40
C TYR A 116 -7.38 2.45 -1.57
N VAL A 117 -6.04 2.55 -1.64
CA VAL A 117 -5.32 3.21 -2.74
C VAL A 117 -4.48 2.17 -3.47
N ILE A 118 -4.86 1.84 -4.69
CA ILE A 118 -4.17 0.88 -5.55
C ILE A 118 -3.13 1.62 -6.38
N VAL A 119 -1.86 1.24 -6.20
CA VAL A 119 -0.71 1.78 -6.92
C VAL A 119 -0.11 0.73 -7.86
N ALA A 120 -0.22 -0.55 -7.50
CA ALA A 120 0.32 -1.66 -8.28
C ALA A 120 -0.25 -1.67 -9.72
N ASN A 121 0.60 -2.04 -10.68
CA ASN A 121 0.22 -2.09 -12.10
C ASN A 121 -0.22 -3.49 -12.53
N PRO A 122 -1.13 -3.62 -13.51
CA PRO A 122 -1.85 -2.55 -14.22
C PRO A 122 -2.99 -1.96 -13.37
N VAL A 123 -2.86 -0.68 -13.00
CA VAL A 123 -3.63 -0.07 -11.91
C VAL A 123 -5.14 -0.12 -12.10
N ASP A 124 -5.65 0.16 -13.31
CA ASP A 124 -7.09 0.17 -13.57
C ASP A 124 -7.71 -1.23 -13.48
N ILE A 125 -6.98 -2.25 -13.95
CA ILE A 125 -7.41 -3.66 -13.89
C ILE A 125 -7.43 -4.12 -12.43
N LEU A 126 -6.40 -3.80 -11.65
CA LEU A 126 -6.32 -4.20 -10.24
C LEU A 126 -7.35 -3.45 -9.39
N THR A 127 -7.59 -2.17 -9.68
CA THR A 127 -8.64 -1.37 -9.03
C THR A 127 -10.02 -1.96 -9.31
N TYR A 128 -10.32 -2.28 -10.57
CA TYR A 128 -11.57 -2.95 -10.94
C TYR A 128 -11.72 -4.31 -10.26
N GLN A 129 -10.66 -5.12 -10.22
CA GLN A 129 -10.65 -6.39 -9.50
C GLN A 129 -10.98 -6.20 -8.01
N PHE A 130 -10.39 -5.18 -7.36
CA PHE A 130 -10.65 -4.85 -5.97
C PHE A 130 -12.12 -4.47 -5.75
N VAL A 131 -12.67 -3.57 -6.57
CA VAL A 131 -14.10 -3.19 -6.53
C VAL A 131 -15.01 -4.41 -6.69
N LYS A 132 -14.69 -5.34 -7.58
CA LYS A 132 -15.55 -6.50 -7.87
C LYS A 132 -15.49 -7.60 -6.83
N THR A 133 -14.43 -7.71 -6.04
CA THR A 133 -14.20 -8.91 -5.22
C THR A 133 -13.88 -8.65 -3.75
N SER A 134 -13.71 -7.39 -3.33
CA SER A 134 -13.38 -7.06 -1.94
C SER A 134 -14.58 -6.99 -1.00
N GLY A 135 -15.77 -6.69 -1.52
CA GLY A 135 -16.94 -6.35 -0.70
C GLY A 135 -16.89 -4.93 -0.11
N ILE A 136 -15.82 -4.17 -0.35
CA ILE A 136 -15.66 -2.80 0.09
C ILE A 136 -16.48 -1.87 -0.82
N PRO A 137 -17.15 -0.84 -0.28
CA PRO A 137 -17.87 0.15 -1.09
C PRO A 137 -16.97 0.77 -2.17
N ALA A 138 -17.48 0.91 -3.40
CA ALA A 138 -16.68 1.38 -4.54
C ALA A 138 -16.11 2.79 -4.32
N ASN A 139 -16.80 3.64 -3.56
CA ASN A 139 -16.35 5.00 -3.20
C ASN A 139 -15.23 5.01 -2.16
N HIS A 140 -14.83 3.86 -1.62
CA HIS A 140 -13.67 3.71 -0.73
C HIS A 140 -12.45 3.15 -1.48
N ILE A 141 -12.53 2.91 -2.79
CA ILE A 141 -11.46 2.27 -3.56
C ILE A 141 -11.00 3.22 -4.67
N PHE A 142 -9.72 3.56 -4.65
CA PHE A 142 -9.09 4.50 -5.58
C PHE A 142 -7.91 3.83 -6.27
N GLY A 143 -7.80 3.97 -7.58
CA GLY A 143 -6.57 3.69 -8.32
C GLY A 143 -5.84 4.98 -8.59
N THR A 144 -4.50 4.98 -8.59
CA THR A 144 -3.73 6.18 -8.96
C THR A 144 -3.92 6.59 -10.43
N GLY A 145 -4.34 5.65 -11.28
CA GLY A 145 -4.61 5.88 -12.70
C GLY A 145 -3.46 6.63 -13.39
N THR A 146 -3.81 7.70 -14.09
CA THR A 146 -2.88 8.58 -14.82
C THR A 146 -2.46 9.81 -14.03
N MET A 147 -2.61 9.81 -12.70
CA MET A 147 -2.33 11.00 -11.87
C MET A 147 -0.88 11.47 -12.01
N LEU A 148 0.08 10.53 -12.01
CA LEU A 148 1.50 10.86 -12.19
C LEU A 148 1.80 11.39 -13.59
N ASP A 149 1.22 10.77 -14.63
CA ASP A 149 1.40 11.22 -16.01
C ASP A 149 0.81 12.61 -16.23
N THR A 150 -0.34 12.89 -15.62
CA THR A 150 -0.98 14.22 -15.62
C THR A 150 -0.12 15.25 -14.91
N ALA A 151 0.47 14.89 -13.76
CA ALA A 151 1.38 15.78 -13.02
C ALA A 151 2.66 16.08 -13.79
N ARG A 152 3.19 15.10 -14.55
CA ARG A 152 4.37 15.28 -15.42
C ARG A 152 4.08 16.13 -16.66
N PHE A 153 2.84 16.13 -17.11
CA PHE A 153 2.42 16.90 -18.28
C PHE A 153 2.21 18.39 -17.96
N ARG A 154 1.84 18.72 -16.72
CA ARG A 154 1.69 20.10 -16.22
C ARG A 154 3.03 20.73 -15.87
#